data_AF-A0A919B8N2-F1
#
_entry.id   AF-A0A919B8N2-F1
#
_cell.length_a   1.000
_cell.length_b   1.000
_cell.length_c   1.000
_cell.angle_alpha   90.00
_cell.angle_beta   90.00
_cell.angle_gamma   90.00
#
_symmetry.space_group_name_H-M   'P 1'
#
loop_
_entity.id
_entity.type
_entity.pdbx_description
1 polymer ?
#
loop_
_entity_poly.entity_id
_entity_poly.type
_entity_poly.pdbx_seq_one_letter_code
_entity_poly.pdbx_strand_id
1 'polypeptide(L)'
;MPMPYGPCGGMAFSADELRVLRRALDIAARDARDCCRLAAAVAEAEREGGRLRAFLRADLDRYRRALPGADAGYLRRLEDALDDGFRPTAEDLTAVRGLCTVAGSEPEAERRRALLRRCERLVAAVAAPRAAGPAPRPDPRPAPAEKPAAPSPAAPSPAPASPSPAAPRPDRPIPTPGEVFPPRRKPAPPPAAGRVRGVSASGAR
;
A
#
# COMPACT_ATOMS: atom_id res chain seq x y z
N MET A 1 34.75 35.96 -13.45
CA MET A 1 35.87 36.13 -12.49
C MET A 1 35.44 37.22 -11.54
N PRO A 2 35.25 36.94 -10.25
CA PRO A 2 34.87 37.97 -9.27
C PRO A 2 35.99 39.03 -9.21
N MET A 3 35.62 40.29 -9.37
CA MET A 3 36.56 41.40 -9.35
C MET A 3 36.67 41.92 -7.91
N PRO A 4 37.86 41.96 -7.31
CA PRO A 4 38.04 42.50 -5.97
C PRO A 4 37.80 44.02 -6.00
N TYR A 5 36.90 44.51 -5.15
CA TYR A 5 36.71 45.95 -4.94
C TYR A 5 36.98 46.32 -3.48
N GLY A 6 37.86 47.31 -3.28
CA GLY A 6 38.06 48.00 -2.01
C GLY A 6 38.97 47.30 -0.99
N PRO A 7 39.41 48.04 0.05
CA PRO A 7 40.45 47.61 1.00
C PRO A 7 40.04 46.44 1.91
N CYS A 8 38.79 45.96 1.84
CA CYS A 8 38.26 44.88 2.66
C CYS A 8 38.13 43.54 1.92
N GLY A 9 38.56 43.42 0.66
CA GLY A 9 38.61 42.12 -0.04
C GLY A 9 37.26 41.40 -0.20
N GLY A 10 36.16 42.15 -0.30
CA GLY A 10 34.82 41.57 -0.46
C GLY A 10 34.58 41.11 -1.91
N MET A 11 34.05 39.89 -2.09
CA MET A 11 33.59 39.40 -3.38
C MET A 11 32.27 40.10 -3.76
N ALA A 12 32.32 40.98 -4.76
CA ALA A 12 31.12 41.56 -5.35
C ALA A 12 30.69 40.73 -6.57
N PHE A 13 29.42 40.29 -6.59
CA PHE A 13 28.82 39.67 -7.77
C PHE A 13 28.44 40.76 -8.78
N SER A 14 28.73 40.50 -10.06
CA SER A 14 28.19 41.32 -11.15
C SER A 14 26.67 41.15 -11.29
N ALA A 15 26.02 42.07 -12.00
CA ALA A 15 24.59 41.99 -12.25
C ALA A 15 24.18 40.69 -12.99
N ASP A 16 25.02 40.19 -13.88
CA ASP A 16 24.76 38.95 -14.62
C ASP A 16 24.91 37.71 -13.72
N GLU A 17 25.92 37.67 -12.85
CA GLU A 17 26.05 36.60 -11.85
C GLU A 17 24.85 36.56 -10.89
N LEU A 18 24.34 37.72 -10.48
CA LEU A 18 23.13 37.81 -9.67
C LEU A 18 21.88 37.31 -10.43
N ARG A 19 21.77 37.58 -11.74
CA ARG A 19 20.67 37.05 -12.57
C ARG A 19 20.74 35.53 -12.69
N VAL A 20 21.93 34.97 -12.89
CA VAL A 20 22.15 33.51 -12.94
C VAL A 20 21.82 32.87 -11.59
N LEU A 21 22.32 33.43 -10.48
CA LEU A 21 22.02 32.93 -9.14
C LEU A 21 20.52 32.96 -8.85
N ARG A 22 19.83 34.07 -9.17
CA ARG A 22 18.37 34.15 -9.01
C ARG A 22 17.66 33.07 -9.81
N ARG A 23 18.07 32.86 -11.06
CA ARG A 23 17.47 31.80 -11.90
C ARG A 23 17.72 30.41 -11.33
N ALA A 24 18.93 30.14 -10.83
CA ALA A 24 19.25 28.87 -10.18
C ALA A 24 18.41 28.66 -8.91
N LEU A 25 18.22 29.71 -8.10
CA LEU A 25 17.36 29.68 -6.92
C LEU A 25 15.89 29.45 -7.29
N ASP A 26 15.39 30.07 -8.37
CA ASP A 26 14.02 29.85 -8.84
C ASP A 26 13.78 28.39 -9.29
N ILE A 27 14.79 27.77 -9.93
CA ILE A 27 14.76 26.36 -10.32
C ILE A 27 14.79 25.48 -9.06
N ALA A 28 15.76 25.68 -8.17
CA ALA A 28 15.88 24.90 -6.94
C ALA A 28 14.63 25.02 -6.05
N ALA A 29 14.02 26.20 -5.98
CA ALA A 29 12.79 26.41 -5.23
C ALA A 29 11.59 25.70 -5.88
N ARG A 30 11.55 25.57 -7.21
CA ARG A 30 10.55 24.78 -7.91
C ARG A 30 10.75 23.29 -7.64
N ASP A 31 11.98 22.80 -7.79
CA ASP A 31 12.32 21.39 -7.56
C ASP A 31 12.01 20.98 -6.12
N ALA A 32 12.32 21.82 -5.13
CA ALA A 32 11.97 21.58 -3.74
C ALA A 32 10.45 21.45 -3.55
N ARG A 33 9.65 22.32 -4.18
CA ARG A 33 8.18 22.22 -4.14
C ARG A 33 7.68 20.95 -4.83
N ASP A 34 8.29 20.55 -5.93
CA ASP A 34 7.97 19.30 -6.63
C ASP A 34 8.28 18.07 -5.78
N CYS A 35 9.45 18.04 -5.11
CA CYS A 35 9.79 17.00 -4.16
C CYS A 35 8.80 16.93 -3.00
N CYS A 36 8.38 18.08 -2.44
CA CYS A 36 7.36 18.11 -1.39
C CYS A 36 6.01 17.56 -1.89
N ARG A 37 5.60 17.91 -3.12
CA ARG A 37 4.37 17.36 -3.73
C ARG A 37 4.46 15.85 -3.93
N LEU A 38 5.58 15.35 -4.43
CA LEU A 38 5.81 13.91 -4.60
C LEU A 38 5.79 13.18 -3.26
N ALA A 39 6.46 13.71 -2.24
CA ALA A 39 6.46 13.13 -0.90
C ALA A 39 5.04 13.04 -0.32
N ALA A 40 4.21 14.08 -0.51
CA ALA A 40 2.81 14.06 -0.10
C ALA A 40 2.00 12.99 -0.86
N ALA A 41 2.23 12.83 -2.16
CA ALA A 41 1.57 11.81 -2.97
C ALA A 41 1.98 10.38 -2.56
N VAL A 42 3.26 10.15 -2.27
CA VAL A 42 3.76 8.87 -1.74
C VAL A 42 3.13 8.57 -0.39
N ALA A 43 3.08 9.55 0.52
CA ALA A 43 2.46 9.37 1.82
C ALA A 43 0.94 9.06 1.73
N GLU A 44 0.23 9.64 0.76
CA GLU A 44 -1.17 9.26 0.49
C GLU A 44 -1.28 7.86 -0.09
N ALA A 45 -0.41 7.48 -1.03
CA ALA A 45 -0.38 6.13 -1.59
C ALA A 45 -0.08 5.08 -0.51
N GLU A 46 0.79 5.38 0.46
CA GLU A 46 1.06 4.50 1.61
C GLU A 46 -0.18 4.36 2.52
N ARG A 47 -0.88 5.47 2.80
CA ARG A 47 -2.14 5.45 3.57
C ARG A 47 -3.21 4.62 2.88
N GLU A 48 -3.41 4.83 1.57
CA GLU A 48 -4.38 4.08 0.78
C GLU A 48 -4.00 2.60 0.70
N GLY A 49 -2.72 2.29 0.45
CA GLY A 49 -2.22 0.92 0.51
C GLY A 49 -2.46 0.27 1.88
N GLY A 50 -2.35 1.03 2.97
CA GLY A 50 -2.76 0.61 4.30
C GLY A 50 -4.24 0.25 4.39
N ARG A 51 -5.13 1.11 3.86
CA ARG A 51 -6.58 0.86 3.81
C ARG A 51 -6.91 -0.41 3.02
N LEU A 52 -6.33 -0.59 1.83
CA LEU A 52 -6.55 -1.77 0.99
C LEU A 52 -6.08 -3.06 1.68
N ARG A 53 -4.89 -3.04 2.30
CA ARG A 53 -4.40 -4.20 3.07
C ARG A 53 -5.28 -4.54 4.26
N ALA A 54 -5.82 -3.53 4.97
CA ALA A 54 -6.75 -3.75 6.07
C ALA A 54 -8.06 -4.39 5.59
N PHE A 55 -8.60 -3.91 4.45
CA PHE A 55 -9.78 -4.49 3.83
C PHE A 55 -9.56 -5.95 3.41
N LEU A 56 -8.44 -6.26 2.74
CA LEU A 56 -8.12 -7.63 2.32
C LEU A 56 -8.01 -8.59 3.51
N ARG A 57 -7.44 -8.15 4.63
CA ARG A 57 -7.38 -8.94 5.87
C ARG A 57 -8.78 -9.25 6.42
N ALA A 58 -9.63 -8.23 6.50
CA ALA A 58 -11.01 -8.42 6.94
C ALA A 58 -11.79 -9.35 6.00
N ASP A 59 -11.53 -9.28 4.69
CA ASP A 59 -12.15 -10.18 3.71
C ASP A 59 -11.64 -11.62 3.89
N LEU A 60 -10.33 -11.83 4.09
CA LEU A 60 -9.77 -13.15 4.38
C LEU A 60 -10.37 -13.76 5.66
N ASP A 61 -10.53 -12.97 6.72
CA ASP A 61 -11.16 -13.43 7.96
C ASP A 61 -12.63 -13.81 7.72
N ARG A 62 -13.36 -13.05 6.88
CA ARG A 62 -14.72 -13.38 6.48
C ARG A 62 -14.80 -14.70 5.71
N TYR A 63 -13.92 -14.91 4.73
CA TYR A 63 -13.84 -16.17 3.99
C TYR A 63 -13.47 -17.34 4.89
N ARG A 64 -12.51 -17.14 5.81
CA ARG A 64 -12.09 -18.16 6.78
C ARG A 64 -13.24 -18.61 7.67
N ARG A 65 -14.05 -17.66 8.17
CA ARG A 65 -15.26 -17.95 8.97
C ARG A 65 -16.35 -18.68 8.20
N ALA A 66 -16.34 -18.60 6.87
CA ALA A 66 -17.29 -19.29 6.00
C ALA A 66 -16.82 -20.69 5.57
N LEU A 67 -15.66 -21.16 6.04
CA LEU A 67 -15.20 -22.51 5.77
C LEU A 67 -16.07 -23.57 6.47
N PRO A 68 -16.27 -24.76 5.86
CA PRO A 68 -15.65 -25.21 4.60
C PRO A 68 -16.36 -24.69 3.32
N GLY A 69 -17.54 -24.08 3.43
CA GLY A 69 -18.38 -23.71 2.28
C GLY A 69 -17.82 -22.62 1.36
N ALA A 70 -16.70 -22.00 1.72
CA ALA A 70 -16.03 -20.95 0.94
C ALA A 70 -14.58 -21.29 0.57
N ASP A 71 -14.21 -22.57 0.53
CA ASP A 71 -12.84 -23.06 0.31
C ASP A 71 -12.16 -22.49 -0.95
N ALA A 72 -12.76 -22.62 -2.12
CA ALA A 72 -12.21 -22.12 -3.38
C ALA A 72 -12.05 -20.60 -3.37
N GLY A 73 -13.01 -19.90 -2.74
CA GLY A 73 -12.96 -18.46 -2.56
C GLY A 73 -11.82 -18.02 -1.64
N TYR A 74 -11.68 -18.70 -0.49
CA TYR A 74 -10.63 -18.45 0.48
C TYR A 74 -9.24 -18.70 -0.10
N LEU A 75 -9.01 -19.84 -0.77
CA LEU A 75 -7.71 -20.20 -1.35
C LEU A 75 -7.26 -19.21 -2.41
N ARG A 76 -8.17 -18.81 -3.33
CA ARG A 76 -7.86 -17.78 -4.33
C ARG A 76 -7.52 -16.44 -3.68
N ARG A 77 -8.32 -16.00 -2.71
CA ARG A 77 -8.08 -14.73 -2.00
C ARG A 77 -6.75 -14.75 -1.25
N LEU A 78 -6.40 -15.88 -0.65
CA LEU A 78 -5.13 -16.05 0.03
C LEU A 78 -3.96 -15.99 -0.96
N GLU A 79 -4.05 -16.67 -2.11
CA GLU A 79 -3.04 -16.58 -3.17
C GLU A 79 -2.83 -15.14 -3.66
N ASP A 80 -3.92 -14.44 -4.03
CA ASP A 80 -3.88 -13.04 -4.46
C ASP A 80 -3.18 -12.16 -3.40
N ALA A 81 -3.57 -12.33 -2.13
CA ALA A 81 -3.00 -11.56 -1.03
C ALA A 81 -1.50 -11.85 -0.84
N LEU A 82 -1.07 -13.10 -0.97
CA LEU A 82 0.33 -13.49 -0.84
C LEU A 82 1.19 -12.90 -1.98
N ASP A 83 0.64 -12.78 -3.19
CA ASP A 83 1.30 -12.12 -4.31
C ASP A 83 1.47 -10.61 -4.06
N ASP A 84 0.52 -10.00 -3.34
CA ASP A 84 0.62 -8.63 -2.83
C ASP A 84 1.50 -8.47 -1.58
N GLY A 85 2.21 -9.53 -1.17
CA GLY A 85 3.14 -9.51 -0.05
C GLY A 85 2.49 -9.68 1.33
N PHE A 86 1.23 -10.13 1.40
CA PHE A 86 0.59 -10.52 2.66
C PHE A 86 1.43 -11.56 3.42
N ARG A 87 1.32 -11.52 4.75
CA ARG A 87 1.97 -12.47 5.64
C ARG A 87 0.90 -13.34 6.28
N PRO A 88 0.88 -14.65 5.98
CA PRO A 88 -0.16 -15.54 6.49
C PRO A 88 -0.04 -15.69 8.00
N THR A 89 -1.20 -15.80 8.66
CA THR A 89 -1.33 -15.95 10.10
C THR A 89 -1.33 -17.44 10.51
N ALA A 90 -1.26 -17.72 11.81
CA ALA A 90 -1.43 -19.08 12.34
C ALA A 90 -2.83 -19.65 12.02
N GLU A 91 -3.85 -18.81 11.98
CA GLU A 91 -5.21 -19.20 11.58
C GLU A 91 -5.26 -19.60 10.10
N ASP A 92 -4.53 -18.88 9.23
CA ASP A 92 -4.45 -19.24 7.82
C ASP A 92 -3.76 -20.59 7.62
N LEU A 93 -2.67 -20.85 8.34
CA LEU A 93 -2.01 -22.16 8.29
C LEU A 93 -2.93 -23.27 8.76
N THR A 94 -3.68 -23.04 9.85
CA THR A 94 -4.65 -24.00 10.36
C THR A 94 -5.75 -24.28 9.34
N ALA A 95 -6.30 -23.23 8.72
CA ALA A 95 -7.33 -23.34 7.69
C ALA A 95 -6.83 -24.13 6.47
N VAL A 96 -5.66 -23.78 5.92
CA VAL A 96 -5.09 -24.47 4.76
C VAL A 96 -4.74 -25.93 5.08
N ARG A 97 -4.20 -26.22 6.28
CA ARG A 97 -3.96 -27.60 6.72
C ARG A 97 -5.26 -28.41 6.80
N GLY A 98 -6.34 -27.82 7.33
CA GLY A 98 -7.66 -28.43 7.33
C GLY A 98 -8.14 -28.75 5.92
N LEU A 99 -8.03 -27.80 4.98
CA LEU A 99 -8.40 -27.99 3.58
C LEU A 99 -7.55 -29.05 2.85
N CYS A 100 -6.30 -29.27 3.25
CA CYS A 100 -5.47 -30.36 2.73
C CYS A 100 -5.95 -31.76 3.17
N THR A 101 -6.77 -31.87 4.21
CA THR A 101 -7.36 -33.16 4.64
C THR A 101 -8.66 -33.51 3.92
N VAL A 102 -9.26 -32.53 3.22
CA VAL A 102 -10.50 -32.72 2.45
C VAL A 102 -10.18 -33.42 1.14
N ALA A 103 -10.93 -34.48 0.82
CA ALA A 103 -10.82 -35.18 -0.45
C ALA A 103 -11.15 -34.23 -1.62
N GLY A 104 -10.39 -34.33 -2.70
CA GLY A 104 -10.55 -33.49 -3.88
C GLY A 104 -9.84 -34.11 -5.09
N SER A 105 -9.91 -33.43 -6.23
CA SER A 105 -9.12 -33.84 -7.39
C SER A 105 -7.63 -33.69 -7.10
N GLU A 106 -6.80 -34.59 -7.64
CA GLU A 106 -5.34 -34.52 -7.53
C GLU A 106 -4.73 -33.12 -7.81
N PRO A 107 -5.09 -32.41 -8.91
CA PRO A 107 -4.52 -31.07 -9.15
C PRO A 107 -4.90 -30.05 -8.07
N GLU A 108 -6.10 -30.16 -7.51
CA GLU A 108 -6.57 -29.27 -6.45
C GLU A 108 -5.90 -29.61 -5.11
N ALA A 109 -5.70 -30.89 -4.82
CA ALA A 109 -4.92 -31.34 -3.67
C ALA A 109 -3.46 -30.86 -3.75
N GLU A 110 -2.82 -30.95 -4.92
CA GLU A 110 -1.45 -30.46 -5.10
C GLU A 110 -1.38 -28.94 -4.98
N ARG A 111 -2.34 -28.19 -5.53
CA ARG A 111 -2.42 -26.73 -5.36
C ARG A 111 -2.51 -26.34 -3.89
N ARG A 112 -3.38 -26.98 -3.11
CA ARG A 112 -3.51 -26.74 -1.66
C ARG A 112 -2.21 -27.03 -0.91
N ARG A 113 -1.56 -28.15 -1.22
CA ARG A 113 -0.25 -28.50 -0.63
C ARG A 113 0.84 -27.51 -1.02
N ALA A 114 0.89 -27.05 -2.27
CA ALA A 114 1.83 -26.05 -2.73
C ALA A 114 1.64 -24.70 -2.03
N LEU A 115 0.37 -24.28 -1.86
CA LEU A 115 0.01 -23.08 -1.11
C LEU A 115 0.40 -23.19 0.36
N LEU A 116 0.15 -24.33 1.01
CA LEU A 116 0.57 -24.58 2.39
C LEU A 116 2.09 -24.42 2.54
N ARG A 117 2.88 -25.10 1.69
CA ARG A 117 4.34 -24.99 1.70
C ARG A 117 4.80 -23.54 1.50
N ARG A 118 4.13 -22.77 0.64
CA ARG A 118 4.43 -21.35 0.44
C ARG A 118 4.16 -20.55 1.71
N CYS A 119 3.01 -20.75 2.36
CA CYS A 119 2.67 -20.07 3.60
C CYS A 119 3.68 -20.37 4.72
N GLU A 120 4.03 -21.64 4.90
CA GLU A 120 5.00 -22.08 5.91
C GLU A 120 6.39 -21.46 5.68
N ARG A 121 6.87 -21.42 4.42
CA ARG A 121 8.13 -20.73 4.08
C ARG A 121 8.09 -19.25 4.42
N LEU A 122 6.98 -18.56 4.14
CA LEU A 122 6.84 -17.14 4.41
C LEU A 122 6.82 -16.83 5.91
N VAL A 123 6.19 -17.69 6.72
CA VAL A 123 6.21 -17.55 8.19
C VAL A 123 7.60 -17.85 8.74
N ALA A 124 8.26 -18.91 8.26
CA ALA A 124 9.61 -19.28 8.68
C ALA A 124 10.64 -18.18 8.35
N ALA A 125 10.53 -17.54 7.18
CA ALA A 125 11.42 -16.47 6.77
C ALA A 125 11.36 -15.22 7.68
N VAL A 126 10.25 -15.01 8.39
CA VAL A 126 10.10 -13.91 9.36
C VAL A 126 10.66 -14.28 10.73
N ALA A 127 10.56 -15.56 11.12
CA ALA A 127 11.07 -16.08 12.38
C ALA A 127 12.59 -16.29 12.37
N ALA A 128 13.19 -16.50 11.19
CA ALA A 128 14.63 -16.57 11.05
C ALA A 128 15.25 -15.25 11.53
N PRO A 129 16.19 -15.27 12.49
CA PRO A 129 16.90 -14.06 12.86
C PRO A 129 17.53 -13.51 11.58
N ARG A 130 17.17 -12.27 11.22
CA ARG A 130 17.94 -11.53 10.22
C ARG A 130 19.36 -11.51 10.75
N ALA A 131 20.22 -12.38 10.21
CA ALA A 131 21.64 -12.35 10.50
C ALA A 131 22.04 -10.89 10.29
N ALA A 132 22.42 -10.24 11.39
CA ALA A 132 22.75 -8.83 11.38
C ALA A 132 23.73 -8.62 10.23
N GLY A 133 23.37 -7.75 9.28
CA GLY A 133 24.33 -7.28 8.28
C GLY A 133 25.58 -6.81 9.00
N PRO A 134 26.76 -6.87 8.36
CA PRO A 134 28.04 -6.62 9.01
C PRO A 134 27.96 -5.33 9.84
N ALA A 135 28.03 -5.50 11.16
CA ALA A 135 28.04 -4.39 12.09
C ALA A 135 29.18 -3.45 11.68
N PRO A 136 28.97 -2.11 11.62
CA PRO A 136 30.07 -1.19 11.45
C PRO A 136 31.06 -1.45 12.58
N ARG A 137 32.31 -1.69 12.20
CA ARG A 137 33.42 -1.95 13.13
C ARG A 137 33.47 -0.82 14.16
N PRO A 138 33.54 -1.10 15.46
CA PRO A 138 33.73 -0.05 16.45
C PRO A 138 35.18 0.44 16.37
N ASP A 139 35.36 1.72 16.07
CA ASP A 139 36.64 2.40 16.29
C ASP A 139 36.97 2.37 17.80
N PRO A 140 38.23 2.10 18.18
CA PRO A 140 38.63 2.09 19.58
C PRO A 140 38.77 3.54 20.07
N ARG A 141 37.73 4.05 20.74
CA ARG A 141 37.84 5.27 21.56
C ARG A 141 38.16 4.89 23.02
N PRO A 142 39.09 5.59 23.69
CA PRO A 142 39.47 5.28 25.06
C PRO A 142 38.34 5.63 26.05
N ALA A 143 38.24 4.80 27.09
CA ALA A 143 37.22 4.83 28.13
C ALA A 143 37.24 6.11 28.99
N PRO A 144 36.08 6.64 29.42
CA PRO A 144 36.00 7.59 30.51
C PRO A 144 35.94 6.88 31.88
N ALA A 145 36.65 7.46 32.84
CA ALA A 145 36.85 6.98 34.21
C ALA A 145 35.56 6.94 35.08
N GLU A 146 35.54 5.99 36.01
CA GLU A 146 34.55 5.84 37.09
C GLU A 146 34.77 6.82 38.25
N LYS A 147 33.65 7.28 38.87
CA LYS A 147 33.34 7.37 40.33
C LYS A 147 32.28 8.48 40.60
N PRO A 148 31.60 8.51 41.78
CA PRO A 148 30.88 7.46 42.49
C PRO A 148 29.43 7.90 42.84
N ALA A 149 28.70 7.02 43.54
CA ALA A 149 27.26 7.02 43.77
C ALA A 149 26.67 8.01 44.81
N ALA A 150 25.33 8.14 44.71
CA ALA A 150 24.29 8.41 45.73
C ALA A 150 23.61 9.81 45.72
N PRO A 151 22.36 9.98 46.22
CA PRO A 151 21.23 9.04 46.41
C PRO A 151 19.89 9.51 45.75
N SER A 152 18.89 8.61 45.70
CA SER A 152 17.50 8.88 45.27
C SER A 152 16.75 9.87 46.16
N PRO A 153 15.70 10.52 45.62
CA PRO A 153 14.42 10.50 46.34
C PRO A 153 13.17 10.30 45.47
N ALA A 154 12.23 9.54 46.06
CA ALA A 154 10.76 9.70 46.07
C ALA A 154 9.93 9.74 44.75
N ALA A 155 9.21 8.62 44.54
CA ALA A 155 7.75 8.44 44.35
C ALA A 155 6.90 9.38 43.45
N PRO A 156 5.85 8.83 42.80
CA PRO A 156 5.28 9.36 41.55
C PRO A 156 4.14 10.37 41.77
N SER A 157 4.02 11.34 40.85
CA SER A 157 2.82 12.17 40.71
C SER A 157 1.89 11.63 39.62
N PRO A 158 0.56 11.65 39.82
CA PRO A 158 -0.41 11.07 38.89
C PRO A 158 -0.66 11.98 37.68
N ALA A 159 -0.91 11.34 36.53
CA ALA A 159 -1.22 11.99 35.26
C ALA A 159 -2.62 12.66 35.26
N PRO A 160 -2.79 13.81 34.61
CA PRO A 160 -4.11 14.37 34.31
C PRO A 160 -4.80 13.55 33.19
N ALA A 161 -6.08 13.24 33.41
CA ALA A 161 -6.93 12.48 32.52
C ALA A 161 -7.20 13.20 31.19
N SER A 162 -7.02 12.49 30.08
CA SER A 162 -7.44 12.92 28.74
C SER A 162 -8.97 12.81 28.61
N PRO A 163 -9.67 13.81 28.03
CA PRO A 163 -11.10 13.71 27.74
C PRO A 163 -11.35 12.77 26.56
N SER A 164 -12.29 11.84 26.73
CA SER A 164 -12.77 10.92 25.69
C SER A 164 -13.52 11.67 24.57
N PRO A 165 -13.22 11.43 23.28
CA PRO A 165 -14.04 11.95 22.18
C PRO A 165 -15.42 11.27 22.16
N ALA A 166 -16.48 12.08 22.06
CA ALA A 166 -17.85 11.61 21.93
C ALA A 166 -18.10 10.85 20.63
N ALA A 167 -18.92 9.81 20.68
CA ALA A 167 -19.36 9.04 19.52
C ALA A 167 -20.21 9.91 18.56
N PRO A 168 -20.02 9.81 17.23
CA PRO A 168 -20.86 10.50 16.26
C PRO A 168 -22.24 9.83 16.16
N ARG A 169 -23.30 10.65 16.23
CA ARG A 169 -24.71 10.22 16.12
C ARG A 169 -25.04 9.77 14.68
N PRO A 170 -25.84 8.69 14.50
CA PRO A 170 -26.17 8.17 13.17
C PRO A 170 -27.46 8.80 12.63
N ASP A 171 -27.40 10.05 12.17
CA ASP A 171 -28.57 10.71 11.53
C ASP A 171 -28.24 11.19 10.11
N ARG A 172 -27.84 10.27 9.24
CA ARG A 172 -27.94 10.51 7.79
C ARG A 172 -28.52 9.27 7.10
N PRO A 173 -29.74 9.35 6.54
CA PRO A 173 -30.31 8.24 5.80
C PRO A 173 -29.42 7.91 4.59
N ILE A 174 -29.10 6.64 4.44
CA ILE A 174 -28.32 6.12 3.31
C ILE A 174 -29.23 6.22 2.07
N PRO A 175 -28.83 6.94 1.00
CA PRO A 175 -29.65 7.06 -0.20
C PRO A 175 -29.88 5.68 -0.83
N THR A 176 -31.11 5.42 -1.25
CA THR A 176 -31.49 4.12 -1.79
C THR A 176 -30.92 3.92 -3.21
N PRO A 177 -30.65 2.68 -3.64
CA PRO A 177 -30.04 2.40 -4.95
C PRO A 177 -30.80 2.99 -6.16
N GLY A 178 -32.10 3.29 -6.02
CA GLY A 178 -32.90 3.92 -7.07
C GLY A 178 -32.61 5.41 -7.30
N GLU A 179 -31.99 6.10 -6.34
CA GLU A 179 -31.63 7.53 -6.46
C GLU A 179 -30.27 7.74 -7.14
N VAL A 180 -29.37 6.74 -7.08
CA VAL A 180 -28.03 6.84 -7.67
C VAL A 180 -27.97 6.28 -9.10
N PHE A 181 -28.98 5.51 -9.52
CA PHE A 181 -29.04 4.90 -10.85
C PHE A 181 -30.35 5.27 -11.56
N PRO A 182 -30.41 6.39 -12.31
CA PRO A 182 -31.56 6.68 -13.15
C PRO A 182 -31.80 5.53 -14.15
N PRO A 183 -33.07 5.09 -14.35
CA PRO A 183 -33.36 3.95 -15.21
C PRO A 183 -32.89 4.22 -16.63
N ARG A 184 -32.04 3.33 -17.15
CA ARG A 184 -31.56 3.37 -18.53
C ARG A 184 -32.75 3.36 -19.50
N ARG A 185 -32.90 4.43 -20.29
CA ARG A 185 -33.77 4.43 -21.47
C ARG A 185 -33.33 3.30 -22.40
N LYS A 186 -34.25 2.40 -22.78
CA LYS A 186 -33.99 1.36 -23.77
C LYS A 186 -33.65 2.03 -25.11
N PRO A 187 -32.53 1.68 -25.77
CA PRO A 187 -32.25 2.18 -27.12
C PRO A 187 -33.31 1.66 -28.11
N ALA A 188 -33.77 2.53 -29.01
CA ALA A 188 -34.74 2.18 -30.04
C ALA A 188 -34.15 1.15 -31.02
N PRO A 189 -34.95 0.21 -31.53
CA PRO A 189 -34.48 -0.79 -32.50
C PRO A 189 -34.04 -0.12 -33.81
N PRO A 190 -32.99 -0.65 -34.48
CA PRO A 190 -32.54 -0.11 -35.76
C PRO A 190 -33.59 -0.32 -36.85
N PRO A 191 -33.71 0.59 -37.83
CA PRO A 191 -34.66 0.45 -38.93
C PRO A 191 -34.33 -0.77 -39.80
N ALA A 192 -35.37 -1.52 -40.16
CA ALA A 192 -35.25 -2.70 -41.01
C ALA A 192 -34.68 -2.33 -42.39
N ALA A 193 -33.51 -2.88 -42.70
CA ALA A 193 -32.91 -2.76 -44.02
C ALA A 193 -33.83 -3.41 -45.07
N GLY A 194 -34.22 -2.59 -46.04
CA GLY A 194 -35.11 -2.93 -47.13
C GLY A 194 -34.65 -4.15 -47.92
N ARG A 195 -35.61 -5.04 -48.12
CA ARG A 195 -35.55 -6.21 -48.98
C ARG A 195 -35.40 -5.74 -50.44
N VAL A 196 -34.19 -5.80 -50.99
CA VAL A 196 -33.98 -5.56 -52.43
C VAL A 196 -34.33 -6.84 -53.18
N ARG A 197 -35.44 -6.77 -53.92
CA ARG A 197 -35.88 -7.78 -54.89
C ARG A 197 -34.95 -7.77 -56.11
N GLY A 198 -34.49 -8.97 -56.47
CA GLY A 198 -34.46 -9.51 -57.84
C GLY A 198 -33.58 -8.84 -58.90
N VAL A 199 -32.63 -9.62 -59.42
CA VAL A 199 -32.38 -9.72 -60.87
C VAL A 199 -32.04 -11.18 -61.19
N SER A 200 -32.90 -11.84 -61.97
CA SER A 200 -32.60 -13.05 -62.73
C SER A 200 -32.61 -12.67 -64.21
N ALA A 201 -31.53 -13.01 -64.93
CA ALA A 201 -31.35 -13.15 -66.38
C ALA A 201 -29.82 -13.03 -66.63
N SER A 202 -29.13 -13.72 -67.52
CA SER A 202 -29.42 -14.69 -68.56
C SER A 202 -28.05 -15.10 -69.15
N GLY A 203 -27.87 -16.39 -69.48
CA GLY A 203 -27.21 -16.87 -70.71
C GLY A 203 -25.70 -16.75 -70.93
N ALA A 204 -25.05 -17.90 -71.15
CA ALA A 204 -24.18 -18.27 -72.31
C ALA A 204 -23.39 -19.54 -71.92
N ARG A 205 -23.75 -20.69 -72.52
CA ARG A 205 -22.98 -21.43 -73.54
C ARG A 205 -21.69 -22.06 -73.04
#